data_AF-A0A1W9ZGW0-F1
#
_entry.id   AF-A0A1W9ZGW0-F1
#
_cell.length_a   1.000
_cell.length_b   1.000
_cell.length_c   1.000
_cell.angle_alpha   90.00
_cell.angle_beta   90.00
_cell.angle_gamma   90.00
#
_symmetry.space_group_name_H-M   'P 1'
#
loop_
_entity.id
_entity.type
_entity.pdbx_description
1 polymer ?
#
loop_
_entity_poly.entity_id
_entity_poly.type
_entity_poly.pdbx_seq_one_letter_code
_entity_poly.pdbx_strand_id
1 'polypeptide(L)'
;MAGARHAFWLNPDDRNAHQAQFRVRRPDNTAGPSVLLSVTVESTKTVVTQRGSDKSGFLSFELRSDTAMMTGTFTFTRAGIVGAKVVDALPSIELLQDFRAPNVLQVSWASGEFVDFQELPPSDEMFPESLMEYLRALASLQPYAGTPVVIPDLSRVSRRDARAVKDAARLVGGDTVEGEWEAFTLAPGTAIDPRAHYELIIVEPLIVPVGTHTYTLGAMHTHLPSVRFVVDDERLRAQPFLNDTMRRTFAPGEPVPKRSHRPVKGRPVGFIDHPEASAASAEAERPETLPERDSVAVHAALRTRVLVDALAEPVSLRQALWHAVDESPFATRQQAWADAAAAVRSLAADGLITLADETTGDATPLADEQEHLNAVLDTVTAEVEQGGRPAWTEGPWLTLTGNGQQAASQLAPHPERPSARRRRRLHAAAAGRSARSDSSERVDEILANEVWK
;
A
#
# COMPACT_ATOMS: atom_id res chain seq x y z
N MET A 1 -25.58 -22.29 32.64
CA MET A 1 -26.85 -21.75 32.10
C MET A 1 -27.06 -22.34 30.72
N ALA A 2 -28.30 -22.73 30.40
CA ALA A 2 -28.75 -23.47 29.21
C ALA A 2 -28.08 -22.98 27.91
N GLY A 3 -27.62 -23.82 26.98
CA GLY A 3 -28.23 -25.07 26.54
C GLY A 3 -28.92 -24.85 25.18
N ALA A 4 -28.16 -24.45 24.15
CA ALA A 4 -28.62 -24.44 22.77
C ALA A 4 -27.94 -25.59 22.01
N ARG A 5 -28.35 -26.82 22.32
CA ARG A 5 -28.11 -28.00 21.48
C ARG A 5 -29.07 -27.92 20.30
N HIS A 6 -28.82 -27.05 19.33
CA HIS A 6 -29.48 -27.18 18.04
C HIS A 6 -28.71 -28.20 17.21
N ALA A 7 -29.22 -29.42 17.20
CA ALA A 7 -28.76 -30.47 16.32
C ALA A 7 -29.17 -30.08 14.88
N PHE A 8 -28.30 -29.34 14.20
CA PHE A 8 -28.47 -28.91 12.80
C PHE A 8 -28.07 -30.08 11.90
N TRP A 9 -29.04 -30.91 11.54
CA TRP A 9 -28.87 -31.98 10.57
C TRP A 9 -29.39 -31.50 9.21
N LEU A 10 -28.55 -31.55 8.18
CA LEU A 10 -29.07 -31.68 6.82
C LEU A 10 -29.94 -32.93 6.80
N ASN A 11 -31.19 -32.79 6.38
CA ASN A 11 -32.06 -33.95 6.19
C ASN A 11 -31.44 -34.85 5.12
N PRO A 12 -31.05 -36.10 5.42
CA PRO A 12 -30.43 -37.00 4.45
C PRO A 12 -31.34 -37.31 3.25
N ASP A 13 -32.65 -37.01 3.33
CA ASP A 13 -33.61 -37.20 2.24
C ASP A 13 -33.70 -36.03 1.25
N ASP A 14 -33.01 -34.91 1.51
CA ASP A 14 -33.08 -33.74 0.66
C ASP A 14 -32.12 -33.91 -0.53
N ARG A 15 -32.60 -34.45 -1.65
CA ARG A 15 -31.78 -34.96 -2.78
C ARG A 15 -31.10 -33.89 -3.66
N ASN A 16 -31.10 -32.63 -3.23
CA ASN A 16 -30.51 -31.53 -4.00
C ASN A 16 -29.10 -31.24 -3.49
N ALA A 17 -28.17 -30.89 -4.39
CA ALA A 17 -26.79 -30.53 -4.05
C ALA A 17 -26.75 -29.58 -2.84
N HIS A 18 -26.23 -30.07 -1.71
CA HIS A 18 -26.21 -29.31 -0.48
C HIS A 18 -25.06 -28.32 -0.53
N GLN A 19 -25.39 -27.04 -0.66
CA GLN A 19 -24.42 -25.99 -0.43
C GLN A 19 -24.44 -25.59 1.04
N ALA A 20 -23.25 -25.44 1.61
CA ALA A 20 -23.03 -24.92 2.93
C ALA A 20 -22.23 -23.63 2.85
N GLN A 21 -22.64 -22.63 3.61
CA GLN A 21 -21.89 -21.39 3.79
C GLN A 21 -21.32 -21.35 5.19
N PHE A 22 -20.03 -21.07 5.28
CA PHE A 22 -19.32 -20.89 6.54
C PHE A 22 -18.81 -19.46 6.63
N ARG A 23 -18.90 -18.85 7.80
CA ARG A 23 -18.22 -17.59 8.09
C ARG A 23 -17.80 -17.55 9.54
N VAL A 24 -16.88 -16.67 9.88
CA VAL A 24 -16.49 -16.45 11.27
C VAL A 24 -17.06 -15.13 11.76
N ARG A 25 -17.74 -15.17 12.92
CA ARG A 25 -18.22 -13.99 13.64
C ARG A 25 -17.23 -13.59 14.72
N ARG A 26 -16.80 -12.34 14.71
CA ARG A 26 -15.88 -11.75 15.69
C ARG A 26 -16.63 -11.23 16.94
N PRO A 27 -15.94 -10.99 18.06
CA PRO A 27 -16.56 -10.51 19.31
C PRO A 27 -17.28 -9.16 19.19
N ASP A 28 -16.92 -8.34 18.21
CA ASP A 28 -17.57 -7.07 17.91
C ASP A 28 -18.87 -7.22 17.09
N ASN A 29 -19.33 -8.47 16.87
CA ASN A 29 -20.45 -8.87 16.03
C ASN A 29 -20.28 -8.56 14.53
N THR A 30 -19.07 -8.25 14.07
CA THR A 30 -18.75 -8.28 12.64
C THR A 30 -18.54 -9.73 12.20
N ALA A 31 -18.83 -10.01 10.93
CA ALA A 31 -18.56 -11.30 10.33
C ALA A 31 -17.52 -11.13 9.21
N GLY A 32 -16.60 -12.08 9.12
CA GLY A 32 -15.70 -12.23 7.99
C GLY A 32 -16.44 -12.68 6.72
N PRO A 33 -15.70 -12.86 5.60
CA PRO A 33 -16.28 -13.34 4.36
C PRO A 33 -16.93 -14.72 4.54
N SER A 34 -17.99 -14.97 3.77
CA SER A 34 -18.63 -16.29 3.72
C SER A 34 -18.01 -17.16 2.63
N VAL A 35 -17.71 -18.41 2.98
CA VAL A 35 -17.16 -19.41 2.08
C VAL A 35 -18.24 -20.43 1.74
N LEU A 36 -18.45 -20.65 0.45
CA LEU A 36 -19.39 -21.63 -0.07
C LEU A 36 -18.68 -22.96 -0.33
N LEU A 37 -19.15 -24.03 0.31
CA LEU A 37 -18.64 -25.38 0.13
C LEU A 37 -19.74 -26.26 -0.45
N SER A 38 -19.35 -27.09 -1.42
CA SER A 38 -20.21 -28.12 -1.97
C SER A 38 -20.17 -29.34 -1.06
N VAL A 39 -21.33 -29.85 -0.65
CA VAL A 39 -21.44 -30.88 0.39
C VAL A 39 -22.05 -32.16 -0.18
N THR A 40 -21.39 -33.27 0.11
CA THR A 40 -21.87 -34.63 -0.11
C THR A 40 -22.24 -35.22 1.25
N VAL A 41 -23.38 -35.90 1.31
CA VAL A 41 -23.90 -36.51 2.54
C VAL A 41 -23.95 -38.02 2.35
N GLU A 42 -23.32 -38.75 3.26
CA GLU A 42 -23.41 -40.20 3.39
C GLU A 42 -24.08 -40.53 4.72
N SER A 43 -25.12 -41.37 4.68
CA SER A 43 -25.88 -41.71 5.88
C SER A 43 -25.99 -43.22 6.06
N THR A 44 -25.79 -43.66 7.29
CA THR A 44 -26.11 -45.00 7.78
C THR A 44 -27.21 -44.89 8.85
N LYS A 45 -27.65 -46.02 9.43
CA LYS A 45 -28.72 -46.00 10.45
C LYS A 45 -28.38 -45.15 11.69
N THR A 46 -27.11 -45.00 12.05
CA THR A 46 -26.68 -44.32 13.29
C THR A 46 -25.61 -43.25 13.07
N VAL A 47 -25.04 -43.15 11.87
CA VAL A 47 -23.95 -42.20 11.58
C VAL A 47 -24.26 -41.47 10.27
N VAL A 48 -24.16 -40.14 10.31
CA VAL A 48 -24.18 -39.27 9.14
C VAL A 48 -22.77 -38.69 8.97
N THR A 49 -22.22 -38.80 7.77
CA THR A 49 -20.95 -38.17 7.38
C THR A 49 -21.22 -37.17 6.27
N GLN A 50 -20.80 -35.94 6.49
CA GLN A 50 -20.88 -34.87 5.49
C GLN A 50 -19.47 -34.48 5.11
N ARG A 51 -19.20 -34.38 3.81
CA ARG A 51 -17.91 -33.94 3.29
C ARG A 51 -18.12 -32.80 2.33
N GLY A 52 -17.27 -31.80 2.37
CA GLY A 52 -17.32 -30.77 1.36
C GLY A 52 -15.99 -30.09 1.13
N SER A 53 -15.89 -29.43 -0.02
CA SER A 53 -14.72 -28.65 -0.41
C SER A 53 -15.14 -27.30 -0.97
N ASP A 54 -14.25 -26.33 -0.83
CA ASP A 54 -14.37 -25.06 -1.53
C ASP A 54 -14.04 -25.25 -3.03
N LYS A 55 -14.33 -24.21 -3.81
CA LYS A 55 -14.16 -24.25 -5.28
C LYS A 55 -12.70 -24.36 -5.70
N SER A 56 -11.77 -23.89 -4.86
CA SER A 56 -10.34 -23.95 -5.14
C SER A 56 -9.72 -25.32 -4.83
N GLY A 57 -10.40 -26.14 -4.01
CA GLY A 57 -9.85 -27.38 -3.45
C GLY A 57 -8.85 -27.13 -2.32
N PHE A 58 -8.66 -25.87 -1.89
CA PHE A 58 -7.78 -25.51 -0.79
C PHE A 58 -8.35 -25.95 0.55
N LEU A 59 -9.64 -25.76 0.80
CA LEU A 59 -10.27 -26.05 2.07
C LEU A 59 -11.31 -27.14 1.90
N SER A 60 -11.25 -28.15 2.75
CA SER A 60 -12.30 -29.16 2.86
C SER A 60 -12.69 -29.40 4.30
N PHE A 61 -13.87 -29.96 4.50
CA PHE A 61 -14.33 -30.41 5.80
C PHE A 61 -14.92 -31.80 5.76
N GLU A 62 -14.87 -32.45 6.92
CA GLU A 62 -15.65 -33.63 7.25
C GLU A 62 -16.38 -33.40 8.56
N LEU A 63 -17.71 -33.54 8.54
CA LEU A 63 -18.55 -33.59 9.73
C LEU A 63 -19.07 -35.02 9.89
N ARG A 64 -18.60 -35.72 10.91
CA ARG A 64 -19.09 -37.04 11.27
C ARG A 64 -19.91 -36.97 12.54
N SER A 65 -21.18 -37.37 12.44
CA SER A 65 -22.14 -37.20 13.53
C SER A 65 -22.88 -38.50 13.83
N ASP A 66 -22.94 -38.84 15.13
CA ASP A 66 -23.70 -39.96 15.67
C ASP A 66 -25.13 -39.49 16.01
N THR A 67 -26.12 -40.03 15.31
CA THR A 67 -27.51 -39.63 15.46
C THR A 67 -28.15 -40.18 16.74
N ALA A 68 -27.61 -41.25 17.32
CA ALA A 68 -28.10 -41.84 18.57
C ALA A 68 -27.57 -41.06 19.79
N MET A 69 -26.31 -40.66 19.76
CA MET A 69 -25.67 -39.90 20.85
C MET A 69 -25.83 -38.38 20.72
N MET A 70 -26.28 -37.92 19.55
CA MET A 70 -26.37 -36.49 19.20
C MET A 70 -25.02 -35.76 19.36
N THR A 71 -23.94 -36.41 18.98
CA THR A 71 -22.57 -35.87 19.02
C THR A 71 -21.97 -35.85 17.63
N GLY A 72 -21.15 -34.84 17.31
CA GLY A 72 -20.46 -34.76 16.04
C GLY A 72 -19.02 -34.30 16.19
N THR A 73 -18.16 -34.78 15.30
CA THR A 73 -16.79 -34.31 15.13
C THR A 73 -16.70 -33.56 13.82
N PHE A 74 -16.28 -32.31 13.87
CA PHE A 74 -16.07 -31.46 12.71
C PHE A 74 -14.57 -31.30 12.48
N THR A 75 -14.09 -31.66 11.29
CA THR A 75 -12.68 -31.57 10.92
C THR A 75 -12.55 -30.69 9.68
N PHE A 76 -11.70 -29.68 9.73
CA PHE A 76 -11.26 -28.94 8.55
C PHE A 76 -9.88 -29.44 8.14
N THR A 77 -9.67 -29.62 6.83
CA THR A 77 -8.35 -29.93 6.28
C THR A 77 -8.03 -28.98 5.14
N ARG A 78 -6.75 -28.66 4.98
CA ARG A 78 -6.29 -27.74 3.94
C ARG A 78 -5.24 -28.39 3.04
N ALA A 79 -5.28 -28.06 1.75
CA ALA A 79 -4.26 -28.37 0.77
C ALA A 79 -3.27 -27.20 0.62
N GLY A 80 -2.31 -27.34 -0.31
CA GLY A 80 -1.45 -26.23 -0.72
C GLY A 80 -2.23 -25.18 -1.52
N ILE A 81 -1.89 -23.90 -1.34
CA ILE A 81 -2.54 -22.77 -2.04
C ILE A 81 -1.92 -22.45 -3.41
N VAL A 82 -0.70 -22.92 -3.66
CA VAL A 82 0.05 -22.62 -4.90
C VAL A 82 -0.68 -23.18 -6.11
N GLY A 83 -0.84 -22.36 -7.14
CA GLY A 83 -1.55 -22.70 -8.38
C GLY A 83 -3.08 -22.53 -8.30
N ALA A 84 -3.65 -22.35 -7.11
CA ALA A 84 -5.08 -22.08 -6.97
C ALA A 84 -5.44 -20.69 -7.53
N LYS A 85 -6.64 -20.56 -8.11
CA LYS A 85 -7.19 -19.25 -8.49
C LYS A 85 -7.41 -18.44 -7.23
N VAL A 86 -6.77 -17.27 -7.14
CA VAL A 86 -6.75 -16.48 -5.90
C VAL A 86 -8.16 -16.12 -5.42
N VAL A 87 -9.07 -15.77 -6.34
CA VAL A 87 -10.45 -15.41 -6.00
C VAL A 87 -11.30 -16.58 -5.52
N ASP A 88 -10.95 -17.81 -5.88
CA ASP A 88 -11.65 -19.01 -5.41
C ASP A 88 -11.09 -19.46 -4.04
N ALA A 89 -9.80 -19.23 -3.76
CA ALA A 89 -9.12 -19.66 -2.54
C ALA A 89 -9.15 -18.62 -1.40
N LEU A 90 -9.07 -17.32 -1.72
CA LEU A 90 -8.93 -16.25 -0.74
C LEU A 90 -10.04 -16.25 0.34
N PRO A 91 -11.33 -16.45 0.02
CA PRO A 91 -12.37 -16.50 1.06
C PRO A 91 -12.11 -17.61 2.09
N SER A 92 -11.67 -18.78 1.64
CA SER A 92 -11.29 -19.90 2.51
C SER A 92 -10.07 -19.61 3.35
N ILE A 93 -9.07 -18.93 2.77
CA ILE A 93 -7.85 -18.48 3.48
C ILE A 93 -8.22 -17.46 4.57
N GLU A 94 -9.09 -16.48 4.26
CA GLU A 94 -9.57 -15.48 5.22
C GLU A 94 -10.44 -16.09 6.32
N LEU A 95 -11.30 -17.05 5.99
CA LEU A 95 -12.06 -17.82 6.98
C LEU A 95 -11.13 -18.49 7.99
N LEU A 96 -10.07 -19.15 7.50
CA LEU A 96 -9.11 -19.82 8.37
C LEU A 96 -8.24 -18.83 9.16
N GLN A 97 -7.92 -17.66 8.61
CA GLN A 97 -7.20 -16.60 9.34
C GLN A 97 -7.98 -16.13 10.57
N ASP A 98 -9.31 -16.05 10.44
CA ASP A 98 -10.22 -15.74 11.55
C ASP A 98 -10.54 -16.96 12.43
N PHE A 99 -10.04 -18.17 12.12
CA PHE A 99 -10.45 -19.41 12.78
C PHE A 99 -9.78 -19.62 14.15
N ARG A 100 -10.02 -18.71 15.09
CA ARG A 100 -9.39 -18.66 16.41
C ARG A 100 -10.30 -18.02 17.46
N ALA A 101 -10.10 -18.35 18.73
CA ALA A 101 -10.74 -17.64 19.83
C ALA A 101 -10.43 -16.13 19.77
N PRO A 102 -11.36 -15.24 20.15
CA PRO A 102 -12.68 -15.50 20.72
C PRO A 102 -13.79 -15.55 19.66
N ASN A 103 -13.46 -15.90 18.42
CA ASN A 103 -14.42 -15.89 17.33
C ASN A 103 -15.34 -17.13 17.35
N VAL A 104 -16.47 -17.02 16.65
CA VAL A 104 -17.50 -18.08 16.56
C VAL A 104 -17.67 -18.49 15.11
N LEU A 105 -17.59 -19.79 14.83
CA LEU A 105 -17.95 -20.34 13.53
C LEU A 105 -19.47 -20.27 13.36
N GLN A 106 -19.91 -19.69 12.26
CA GLN A 106 -21.30 -19.67 11.85
C GLN A 106 -21.51 -20.47 10.57
N VAL A 107 -22.64 -21.16 10.48
CA VAL A 107 -23.01 -21.99 9.33
C VAL A 107 -24.39 -21.59 8.81
N SER A 108 -24.55 -21.57 7.49
CA SER A 108 -25.84 -21.48 6.82
C SER A 108 -25.96 -22.59 5.78
N TRP A 109 -27.08 -23.30 5.80
CA TRP A 109 -27.40 -24.35 4.84
C TRP A 109 -28.40 -23.82 3.82
N ALA A 110 -28.22 -24.15 2.54
CA ALA A 110 -29.20 -23.88 1.47
C ALA A 110 -29.74 -22.43 1.43
N SER A 111 -28.85 -21.42 1.54
CA SER A 111 -29.16 -19.98 1.51
C SER A 111 -29.99 -19.41 2.69
N GLY A 112 -30.09 -20.14 3.81
CA GLY A 112 -30.76 -19.70 5.04
C GLY A 112 -29.97 -18.71 5.91
N GLU A 113 -30.49 -18.41 7.09
CA GLU A 113 -29.81 -17.58 8.09
C GLU A 113 -28.55 -18.27 8.64
N PHE A 114 -27.52 -17.48 8.96
CA PHE A 114 -26.34 -17.97 9.65
C PHE A 114 -26.62 -18.19 11.12
N VAL A 115 -26.34 -19.40 11.61
CA VAL A 115 -26.45 -19.75 13.02
C VAL A 115 -25.08 -19.95 13.64
N ASP A 116 -24.95 -19.58 14.92
CA ASP A 116 -23.76 -19.89 15.71
C ASP A 116 -23.63 -21.41 15.87
N PHE A 117 -22.51 -21.96 15.40
CA PHE A 117 -22.25 -23.38 15.42
C PHE A 117 -21.31 -23.77 16.56
N GLN A 118 -20.15 -23.12 16.64
CA GLN A 118 -19.12 -23.46 17.62
C GLN A 118 -18.22 -22.27 17.95
N GLU A 119 -17.96 -22.07 19.24
CA GLU A 119 -16.87 -21.19 19.70
C GLU A 119 -15.53 -21.81 19.32
N LEU A 120 -14.66 -21.00 18.72
CA LEU A 120 -13.39 -21.48 18.20
C LEU A 120 -12.33 -21.55 19.30
N PRO A 121 -11.46 -22.57 19.27
CA PRO A 121 -10.37 -22.68 20.24
C PRO A 121 -9.32 -21.58 20.03
N PRO A 122 -8.53 -21.23 21.06
CA PRO A 122 -7.36 -20.39 20.88
C PRO A 122 -6.40 -21.03 19.87
N SER A 123 -5.88 -20.23 18.94
CA SER A 123 -4.91 -20.63 17.93
C SER A 123 -4.04 -19.42 17.58
N ASP A 124 -2.80 -19.68 17.22
CA ASP A 124 -1.92 -18.67 16.62
C ASP A 124 -2.43 -18.24 15.25
N GLU A 125 -1.89 -17.13 14.74
CA GLU A 125 -2.18 -16.67 13.39
C GLU A 125 -1.72 -17.72 12.37
N MET A 126 -2.63 -18.10 11.49
CA MET A 126 -2.35 -19.19 10.56
C MET A 126 -1.54 -18.73 9.35
N PHE A 127 -1.70 -17.47 8.95
CA PHE A 127 -0.91 -16.82 7.91
C PHE A 127 -0.35 -15.48 8.40
N PRO A 128 0.91 -15.13 8.04
CA PRO A 128 1.45 -13.80 8.26
C PRO A 128 0.61 -12.73 7.53
N GLU A 129 0.45 -11.54 8.13
CA GLU A 129 -0.34 -10.46 7.52
C GLU A 129 0.23 -10.01 6.17
N SER A 130 1.56 -10.02 6.00
CA SER A 130 2.22 -9.68 4.74
C SER A 130 1.80 -10.59 3.58
N LEU A 131 1.57 -11.87 3.84
CA LEU A 131 1.01 -12.83 2.88
C LEU A 131 -0.45 -12.52 2.60
N MET A 132 -1.25 -12.23 3.63
CA MET A 132 -2.66 -11.86 3.46
C MET A 132 -2.83 -10.61 2.61
N GLU A 133 -2.04 -9.57 2.85
CA GLU A 133 -2.00 -8.37 2.01
C GLU A 133 -1.65 -8.69 0.55
N TYR A 134 -0.66 -9.56 0.33
CA TYR A 134 -0.28 -9.97 -1.02
C TYR A 134 -1.40 -10.74 -1.74
N LEU A 135 -2.07 -11.67 -1.05
CA LEU A 135 -3.18 -12.44 -1.63
C LEU A 135 -4.41 -11.56 -1.92
N ARG A 136 -4.71 -10.60 -1.03
CA ARG A 136 -5.78 -9.60 -1.27
C ARG A 136 -5.43 -8.71 -2.47
N ALA A 137 -4.18 -8.28 -2.58
CA ALA A 137 -3.70 -7.52 -3.73
C ALA A 137 -3.83 -8.33 -5.03
N LEU A 138 -3.45 -9.62 -5.04
CA LEU A 138 -3.66 -10.48 -6.21
C LEU A 138 -5.14 -10.61 -6.58
N ALA A 139 -6.02 -10.77 -5.59
CA ALA A 139 -7.46 -10.87 -5.84
C ALA A 139 -8.06 -9.60 -6.42
N SER A 140 -7.58 -8.42 -6.01
CA SER A 140 -8.06 -7.14 -6.56
C SER A 140 -7.65 -6.93 -8.03
N LEU A 141 -6.64 -7.63 -8.52
CA LEU A 141 -6.25 -7.58 -9.95
C LEU A 141 -7.18 -8.41 -10.85
N GLN A 142 -7.88 -9.41 -10.30
CA GLN A 142 -8.67 -10.37 -11.09
C GLN A 142 -9.71 -9.72 -12.03
N PRO A 143 -10.46 -8.67 -11.65
CA PRO A 143 -11.42 -8.02 -12.55
C PRO A 143 -10.79 -7.38 -13.78
N TYR A 144 -9.50 -7.06 -13.73
CA TYR A 144 -8.74 -6.38 -14.78
C TYR A 144 -7.87 -7.35 -15.60
N ALA A 145 -7.69 -8.58 -15.12
CA ALA A 145 -6.91 -9.60 -15.79
C ALA A 145 -7.74 -10.34 -16.84
N GLY A 146 -7.20 -10.46 -18.07
CA GLY A 146 -7.84 -11.25 -19.14
C GLY A 146 -7.83 -12.77 -18.93
N THR A 147 -7.08 -13.26 -17.94
CA THR A 147 -7.00 -14.66 -17.54
C THR A 147 -7.08 -14.78 -16.01
N PRO A 148 -7.39 -15.96 -15.46
CA PRO A 148 -7.40 -16.16 -14.02
C PRO A 148 -6.04 -15.82 -13.37
N VAL A 149 -6.08 -15.04 -12.29
CA VAL A 149 -4.93 -14.76 -11.43
C VAL A 149 -4.77 -15.94 -10.47
N VAL A 150 -3.61 -16.59 -10.52
CA VAL A 150 -3.29 -17.75 -9.70
C VAL A 150 -2.26 -17.39 -8.65
N ILE A 151 -2.32 -18.05 -7.49
CA ILE A 151 -1.33 -17.90 -6.43
C ILE A 151 -0.01 -18.50 -6.93
N PRO A 152 1.08 -17.72 -7.05
CA PRO A 152 2.35 -18.21 -7.55
C PRO A 152 3.05 -19.11 -6.51
N ASP A 153 4.14 -19.75 -6.91
CA ASP A 153 5.06 -20.36 -5.97
C ASP A 153 5.68 -19.27 -5.08
N LEU A 154 5.17 -19.16 -3.85
CA LEU A 154 5.50 -18.10 -2.90
C LEU A 154 6.99 -18.10 -2.50
N SER A 155 7.67 -19.25 -2.61
CA SER A 155 9.11 -19.36 -2.33
C SER A 155 9.98 -18.64 -3.38
N ARG A 156 9.40 -18.31 -4.54
CA ARG A 156 10.09 -17.67 -5.67
C ARG A 156 9.66 -16.22 -5.88
N VAL A 157 8.72 -15.72 -5.07
CA VAL A 157 8.26 -14.34 -5.19
C VAL A 157 9.30 -13.41 -4.59
N SER A 158 9.90 -12.57 -5.42
CA SER A 158 10.83 -11.56 -4.94
C SER A 158 10.09 -10.42 -4.22
N ARG A 159 10.79 -9.72 -3.31
CA ARG A 159 10.24 -8.50 -2.67
C ARG A 159 9.79 -7.46 -3.70
N ARG A 160 10.55 -7.33 -4.81
CA ARG A 160 10.24 -6.43 -5.92
C ARG A 160 8.92 -6.80 -6.61
N ASP A 161 8.70 -8.08 -6.90
CA ASP A 161 7.46 -8.54 -7.55
C ASP A 161 6.26 -8.40 -6.62
N ALA A 162 6.43 -8.72 -5.33
CA ALA A 162 5.40 -8.51 -4.33
C ALA A 162 4.99 -7.03 -4.23
N ARG A 163 5.96 -6.11 -4.24
CA ARG A 163 5.68 -4.67 -4.25
C ARG A 163 4.99 -4.23 -5.53
N ALA A 164 5.43 -4.72 -6.69
CA ALA A 164 4.78 -4.41 -7.97
C ALA A 164 3.31 -4.84 -8.01
N VAL A 165 2.98 -6.01 -7.42
CA VAL A 165 1.59 -6.46 -7.26
C VAL A 165 0.80 -5.55 -6.34
N LYS A 166 1.34 -5.16 -5.18
CA LYS A 166 0.68 -4.24 -4.24
C LYS A 166 0.47 -2.85 -4.85
N ASP A 167 1.46 -2.29 -5.53
CA ASP A 167 1.34 -1.00 -6.23
C ASP A 167 0.29 -1.07 -7.34
N ALA A 168 0.26 -2.15 -8.11
CA ALA A 168 -0.77 -2.33 -9.13
C ALA A 168 -2.18 -2.47 -8.53
N ALA A 169 -2.31 -3.17 -7.40
CA ALA A 169 -3.57 -3.29 -6.67
C ALA A 169 -4.09 -1.93 -6.19
N ARG A 170 -3.18 -1.08 -5.68
CA ARG A 170 -3.46 0.32 -5.33
C ARG A 170 -3.91 1.13 -6.54
N LEU A 171 -3.17 1.05 -7.65
CA LEU A 171 -3.51 1.76 -8.89
C LEU A 171 -4.90 1.38 -9.40
N VAL A 172 -5.21 0.09 -9.54
CA VAL A 172 -6.55 -0.35 -10.00
C VAL A 172 -7.64 -0.04 -8.98
N GLY A 173 -7.29 0.09 -7.70
CA GLY A 173 -8.17 0.58 -6.63
C GLY A 173 -8.44 2.08 -6.67
N GLY A 174 -7.74 2.85 -7.50
CA GLY A 174 -7.91 4.30 -7.68
C GLY A 174 -6.88 5.16 -6.94
N ASP A 175 -5.91 4.55 -6.26
CA ASP A 175 -4.84 5.30 -5.60
C ASP A 175 -3.87 5.91 -6.62
N THR A 176 -3.18 6.98 -6.19
CA THR A 176 -1.98 7.47 -6.86
C THR A 176 -0.75 6.79 -6.26
N VAL A 177 0.09 6.23 -7.12
CA VAL A 177 1.39 5.67 -6.70
C VAL A 177 2.49 6.59 -7.19
N GLU A 178 3.21 7.19 -6.23
CA GLU A 178 4.34 8.06 -6.51
C GLU A 178 5.63 7.23 -6.71
N GLY A 179 6.60 7.82 -7.38
CA GLY A 179 7.91 7.23 -7.60
C GLY A 179 8.83 8.20 -8.31
N GLU A 180 9.91 7.68 -8.85
CA GLU A 180 10.94 8.48 -9.50
C GLU A 180 11.05 8.13 -10.98
N TRP A 181 11.48 9.10 -11.80
CA TRP A 181 11.73 8.85 -13.21
C TRP A 181 13.10 9.36 -13.65
N GLU A 182 13.71 8.60 -14.54
CA GLU A 182 15.02 8.93 -15.11
C GLU A 182 14.88 9.53 -16.51
N ALA A 183 15.95 10.22 -16.94
CA ALA A 183 15.99 10.82 -18.26
C ALA A 183 15.77 9.79 -19.37
N PHE A 184 14.91 10.13 -20.34
CA PHE A 184 14.62 9.27 -21.49
C PHE A 184 14.60 10.07 -22.78
N THR A 185 14.84 9.38 -23.89
CA THR A 185 14.86 10.00 -25.23
C THR A 185 13.47 9.97 -25.85
N LEU A 186 13.06 11.09 -26.43
CA LEU A 186 11.83 11.17 -27.24
C LEU A 186 12.11 10.87 -28.71
N ALA A 187 11.07 10.44 -29.42
CA ALA A 187 11.13 10.27 -30.87
C ALA A 187 11.36 11.63 -31.57
N PRO A 188 12.07 11.65 -32.73
CA PRO A 188 12.34 12.88 -33.46
C PRO A 188 11.06 13.58 -33.95
N GLY A 189 11.10 14.91 -34.09
CA GLY A 189 10.05 15.68 -34.78
C GLY A 189 8.98 16.33 -33.89
N THR A 190 9.16 16.35 -32.57
CA THR A 190 8.26 17.10 -31.67
C THR A 190 8.75 18.55 -31.56
N ALA A 191 7.90 19.52 -31.89
CA ALA A 191 8.21 20.94 -31.70
C ALA A 191 8.22 21.25 -30.19
N ILE A 192 9.41 21.31 -29.62
CA ILE A 192 9.64 21.58 -28.19
C ILE A 192 10.60 22.76 -28.07
N ASP A 193 10.28 23.68 -27.18
CA ASP A 193 11.17 24.78 -26.81
C ASP A 193 12.11 24.29 -25.69
N PRO A 194 13.42 24.13 -25.95
CA PRO A 194 14.37 23.70 -24.93
C PRO A 194 14.55 24.73 -23.80
N ARG A 195 14.05 25.96 -23.96
CA ARG A 195 14.07 27.00 -22.92
C ARG A 195 12.87 26.93 -21.99
N ALA A 196 11.87 26.11 -22.30
CA ALA A 196 10.69 25.91 -21.47
C ALA A 196 10.79 24.61 -20.67
N HIS A 197 10.14 24.59 -19.51
CA HIS A 197 9.86 23.37 -18.77
C HIS A 197 8.39 22.96 -18.98
N TYR A 198 8.17 21.66 -18.91
CA TYR A 198 6.95 20.99 -19.34
C TYR A 198 6.41 20.09 -18.24
N GLU A 199 5.10 19.92 -18.29
CA GLU A 199 4.39 18.83 -17.64
C GLU A 199 4.07 17.79 -18.70
N LEU A 200 4.41 16.52 -18.45
CA LEU A 200 4.14 15.41 -19.35
C LEU A 200 3.20 14.39 -18.71
N ILE A 201 2.36 13.77 -19.55
CA ILE A 201 1.62 12.56 -19.22
C ILE A 201 2.02 11.50 -20.24
N ILE A 202 2.63 10.42 -19.75
CA ILE A 202 2.95 9.25 -20.55
C ILE A 202 1.85 8.22 -20.32
N VAL A 203 1.21 7.76 -21.39
CA VAL A 203 0.25 6.66 -21.32
C VAL A 203 1.00 5.35 -21.50
N GLU A 204 0.93 4.48 -20.50
CA GLU A 204 1.68 3.22 -20.43
C GLU A 204 0.74 2.04 -20.15
N PRO A 205 1.07 0.82 -20.58
CA PRO A 205 0.31 -0.34 -20.15
C PRO A 205 0.69 -0.68 -18.69
N LEU A 206 -0.31 -0.83 -17.82
CA LEU A 206 -0.11 -1.36 -16.47
C LEU A 206 0.14 -2.86 -16.55
N ILE A 207 1.39 -3.26 -16.33
CA ILE A 207 1.80 -4.65 -16.47
C ILE A 207 2.48 -5.15 -15.20
N VAL A 208 2.02 -6.30 -14.71
CA VAL A 208 2.40 -6.85 -13.41
C VAL A 208 2.89 -8.29 -13.57
N PRO A 209 4.11 -8.61 -13.10
CA PRO A 209 4.56 -9.99 -13.00
C PRO A 209 3.93 -10.67 -11.77
N VAL A 210 3.43 -11.90 -11.96
CA VAL A 210 2.94 -12.77 -10.89
C VAL A 210 3.47 -14.18 -11.15
N GLY A 211 4.52 -14.57 -10.41
CA GLY A 211 5.26 -15.79 -10.68
C GLY A 211 5.83 -15.80 -12.11
N THR A 212 5.53 -16.84 -12.88
CA THR A 212 5.97 -16.95 -14.29
C THR A 212 5.06 -16.24 -15.28
N HIS A 213 3.95 -15.64 -14.82
CA HIS A 213 2.96 -15.00 -15.67
C HIS A 213 3.09 -13.49 -15.59
N THR A 214 2.67 -12.82 -16.65
CA THR A 214 2.62 -11.36 -16.72
C THR A 214 1.21 -10.95 -17.15
N TYR A 215 0.60 -10.08 -16.36
CA TYR A 215 -0.76 -9.60 -16.58
C TYR A 215 -0.73 -8.17 -17.09
N THR A 216 -1.41 -7.91 -18.20
CA THR A 216 -1.70 -6.54 -18.66
C THR A 216 -3.09 -6.17 -18.16
N LEU A 217 -3.15 -5.23 -17.22
CA LEU A 217 -4.38 -4.90 -16.48
C LEU A 217 -5.16 -3.73 -17.10
N GLY A 218 -4.50 -2.90 -17.91
CA GLY A 218 -5.12 -1.74 -18.53
C GLY A 218 -4.08 -0.67 -18.89
N ALA A 219 -4.55 0.56 -19.08
CA ALA A 219 -3.69 1.73 -19.26
C ALA A 219 -3.45 2.43 -17.91
N MET A 220 -2.32 3.11 -17.82
CA MET A 220 -1.90 3.93 -16.69
C MET A 220 -1.32 5.23 -17.21
N HIS A 221 -1.56 6.31 -16.49
CA HIS A 221 -0.90 7.58 -16.70
C HIS A 221 0.30 7.69 -15.77
N THR A 222 1.46 7.93 -16.35
CA THR A 222 2.66 8.39 -15.63
C THR A 222 2.77 9.89 -15.86
N HIS A 223 2.42 10.66 -14.84
CA HIS A 223 2.47 12.11 -14.82
C HIS A 223 3.83 12.58 -14.32
N LEU A 224 4.51 13.39 -15.15
CA LEU A 224 5.80 13.99 -14.90
C LEU A 224 5.60 15.51 -14.79
N PRO A 225 5.57 16.07 -13.57
CA PRO A 225 5.20 17.46 -13.36
C PRO A 225 6.29 18.44 -13.81
N SER A 226 7.56 18.00 -13.89
CA SER A 226 8.68 18.90 -14.19
C SER A 226 9.72 18.28 -15.13
N VAL A 227 9.59 18.59 -16.41
CA VAL A 227 10.47 18.09 -17.47
C VAL A 227 11.16 19.26 -18.18
N ARG A 228 12.49 19.20 -18.29
CA ARG A 228 13.24 20.01 -19.25
C ARG A 228 13.72 19.13 -20.39
N PHE A 229 13.91 19.75 -21.55
CA PHE A 229 14.46 19.07 -22.70
C PHE A 229 15.87 19.56 -23.00
N VAL A 230 16.78 18.62 -23.16
CA VAL A 230 18.16 18.87 -23.59
C VAL A 230 18.33 18.23 -24.95
N VAL A 231 18.98 18.95 -25.87
CA VAL A 231 19.38 18.40 -27.17
C VAL A 231 20.75 17.76 -26.99
N ASP A 232 20.82 16.44 -27.21
CA ASP A 232 22.01 15.62 -27.05
C ASP A 232 22.15 14.78 -28.33
N ASP A 233 23.22 14.98 -29.12
CA ASP A 233 23.45 14.32 -30.41
C ASP A 233 22.22 14.28 -31.36
N GLU A 234 21.63 15.45 -31.64
CA GLU A 234 20.40 15.62 -32.46
C GLU A 234 19.14 14.92 -31.92
N ARG A 235 19.21 14.32 -30.73
CA ARG A 235 18.08 13.67 -30.05
C ARG A 235 17.59 14.52 -28.91
N LEU A 236 16.27 14.57 -28.78
CA LEU A 236 15.63 15.28 -27.68
C LEU A 236 15.57 14.37 -26.45
N ARG A 237 16.25 14.78 -25.39
CA ARG A 237 16.29 14.05 -24.12
C ARG A 237 15.45 14.77 -23.08
N ALA A 238 14.38 14.10 -22.62
CA ALA A 238 13.61 14.53 -21.46
C ALA A 238 14.45 14.29 -20.20
N GLN A 239 14.56 15.28 -19.34
CA GLN A 239 15.22 15.17 -18.05
C GLN A 239 14.37 15.83 -16.96
N PRO A 240 14.44 15.35 -15.71
CA PRO A 240 13.88 16.08 -14.58
C PRO A 240 14.41 17.51 -14.53
N PHE A 241 13.55 18.50 -14.24
CA PHE A 241 13.97 19.89 -14.05
C PHE A 241 13.97 20.29 -12.57
N LEU A 242 12.80 20.64 -12.02
CA LEU A 242 12.65 21.03 -10.62
C LEU A 242 12.68 19.80 -9.71
N ASN A 243 12.02 18.73 -10.13
CA ASN A 243 12.01 17.42 -9.47
C ASN A 243 11.90 16.29 -10.50
N ASP A 244 12.16 15.09 -10.03
CA ASP A 244 12.10 13.79 -10.73
C ASP A 244 10.99 12.90 -10.17
N THR A 245 10.01 13.48 -9.48
CA THR A 245 8.82 12.76 -9.03
C THR A 245 7.98 12.40 -10.24
N MET A 246 7.48 11.17 -10.28
CA MET A 246 6.40 10.76 -11.15
C MET A 246 5.20 10.32 -10.32
N ARG A 247 4.01 10.63 -10.81
CA ARG A 247 2.75 10.16 -10.22
C ARG A 247 2.09 9.20 -11.20
N ARG A 248 1.77 8.00 -10.72
CA ARG A 248 1.10 6.97 -11.52
C ARG A 248 -0.36 6.83 -11.09
N THR A 249 -1.26 6.83 -12.06
CA THR A 249 -2.70 6.63 -11.84
C THR A 249 -3.27 5.69 -12.88
N PHE A 250 -4.23 4.84 -12.49
CA PHE A 250 -4.89 3.92 -13.42
C PHE A 250 -5.87 4.68 -14.32
N ALA A 251 -5.87 4.36 -15.62
CA ALA A 251 -6.64 5.05 -16.64
C ALA A 251 -7.56 4.07 -17.39
N PRO A 252 -8.66 3.57 -16.77
CA PRO A 252 -9.50 2.52 -17.36
C PRO A 252 -10.22 2.93 -18.65
N GLY A 253 -10.37 4.23 -18.90
CA GLY A 253 -10.99 4.76 -20.13
C GLY A 253 -10.03 4.97 -21.31
N GLU A 254 -8.72 4.83 -21.09
CA GLU A 254 -7.71 4.99 -22.14
C GLU A 254 -7.38 3.64 -22.79
N PRO A 255 -7.19 3.59 -24.11
CA PRO A 255 -6.80 2.36 -24.79
C PRO A 255 -5.41 1.92 -24.33
N VAL A 256 -5.23 0.62 -24.09
CA VAL A 256 -3.94 0.07 -23.65
C VAL A 256 -2.89 0.23 -24.75
N PRO A 257 -1.83 1.04 -24.54
CA PRO A 257 -0.82 1.24 -25.56
C PRO A 257 0.13 0.03 -25.66
N LYS A 258 0.77 -0.13 -26.82
CA LYS A 258 1.85 -1.13 -26.97
C LYS A 258 3.05 -0.67 -26.16
N ARG A 259 3.79 -1.60 -25.53
CA ARG A 259 5.04 -1.27 -24.83
C ARG A 259 6.05 -0.49 -25.68
N SER A 260 6.11 -0.79 -26.98
CA SER A 260 7.01 -0.14 -27.93
C SER A 260 6.55 1.27 -28.34
N HIS A 261 5.31 1.66 -28.04
CA HIS A 261 4.74 2.94 -28.44
C HIS A 261 3.87 3.49 -27.31
N ARG A 262 4.47 4.36 -26.51
CA ARG A 262 3.85 5.03 -25.35
C ARG A 262 3.46 6.45 -25.76
N PRO A 263 2.15 6.75 -25.95
CA PRO A 263 1.70 8.10 -26.24
C PRO A 263 2.16 9.08 -25.14
N VAL A 264 2.67 10.23 -25.55
CA VAL A 264 3.07 11.31 -24.64
C VAL A 264 2.22 12.54 -24.94
N LYS A 265 1.55 13.06 -23.93
CA LYS A 265 0.86 14.36 -23.94
C LYS A 265 1.71 15.32 -23.13
N GLY A 266 1.90 16.54 -23.60
CA GLY A 266 2.72 17.53 -22.88
C GLY A 266 2.17 18.94 -23.02
N ARG A 267 2.36 19.76 -21.98
CA ARG A 267 2.09 21.20 -22.02
C ARG A 267 3.25 21.99 -21.44
N PRO A 268 3.60 23.16 -22.02
CA PRO A 268 4.57 24.06 -21.43
C PRO A 268 4.00 24.65 -20.14
N VAL A 269 4.85 24.79 -19.12
CA VAL A 269 4.48 25.36 -17.82
C VAL A 269 5.13 26.74 -17.64
N GLY A 270 6.37 26.92 -18.09
CA GLY A 270 7.08 28.21 -18.04
C GLY A 270 8.51 28.12 -18.59
N PHE A 271 9.24 29.24 -18.56
CA PHE A 271 10.64 29.28 -18.99
C PHE A 271 11.61 28.83 -17.87
N ILE A 272 12.78 28.32 -18.25
CA ILE A 272 13.78 27.72 -17.36
C ILE A 272 14.71 28.76 -16.72
N ASP A 273 14.98 29.92 -17.37
CA ASP A 273 15.46 31.20 -16.81
C ASP A 273 16.13 32.08 -17.89
N HIS A 274 15.84 33.40 -17.89
CA HIS A 274 16.70 34.46 -18.44
C HIS A 274 16.66 35.66 -17.46
N PRO A 275 17.72 35.90 -16.67
CA PRO A 275 17.84 37.10 -15.81
C PRO A 275 18.01 38.41 -16.59
N GLU A 276 18.40 38.37 -17.87
CA GLU A 276 18.77 39.57 -18.65
C GLU A 276 17.73 40.04 -19.66
N ALA A 277 16.67 39.27 -19.92
CA ALA A 277 15.57 39.70 -20.79
C ALA A 277 14.49 40.50 -20.03
N SER A 278 14.43 40.38 -18.70
CA SER A 278 13.43 41.06 -17.87
C SER A 278 13.67 42.58 -17.79
N ALA A 279 14.91 43.06 -17.84
CA ALA A 279 15.17 44.50 -17.75
C ALA A 279 14.71 45.30 -18.99
N ALA A 280 14.66 44.68 -20.18
CA ALA A 280 14.27 45.36 -21.42
C ALA A 280 12.78 45.13 -21.80
N SER A 281 12.12 44.12 -21.24
CA SER A 281 10.72 43.81 -21.52
C SER A 281 9.75 44.07 -20.35
N ALA A 282 10.26 44.32 -19.13
CA ALA A 282 9.41 44.66 -17.96
C ALA A 282 8.78 46.08 -18.00
N GLU A 283 9.09 46.89 -19.01
CA GLU A 283 8.37 48.15 -19.25
C GLU A 283 7.17 48.00 -20.20
N ALA A 284 7.03 46.89 -20.93
CA ALA A 284 6.01 46.78 -21.98
C ALA A 284 4.74 46.02 -21.57
N GLU A 285 4.84 44.97 -20.75
CA GLU A 285 3.65 44.22 -20.29
C GLU A 285 3.87 43.73 -18.86
N ARG A 286 3.32 44.45 -17.87
CA ARG A 286 3.11 43.93 -16.52
C ARG A 286 1.79 43.17 -16.50
N PRO A 287 1.77 41.82 -16.56
CA PRO A 287 0.62 41.09 -16.05
C PRO A 287 0.56 41.26 -14.53
N GLU A 288 -0.66 41.22 -14.01
CA GLU A 288 -1.00 41.42 -12.60
C GLU A 288 -0.01 40.70 -11.67
N THR A 289 0.45 41.43 -10.65
CA THR A 289 1.38 41.00 -9.61
C THR A 289 1.15 39.55 -9.18
N LEU A 290 2.13 38.69 -9.45
CA LEU A 290 2.23 37.37 -8.82
C LEU A 290 2.10 37.55 -7.30
N PRO A 291 1.35 36.67 -6.60
CA PRO A 291 1.24 36.77 -5.14
C PRO A 291 2.63 36.70 -4.52
N GLU A 292 2.94 37.68 -3.68
CA GLU A 292 4.20 37.77 -2.97
C GLU A 292 4.37 36.50 -2.11
N ARG A 293 5.52 35.83 -2.23
CA ARG A 293 5.83 34.58 -1.53
C ARG A 293 5.82 34.83 -0.02
N ASP A 294 4.79 34.36 0.68
CA ASP A 294 4.74 34.37 2.13
C ASP A 294 5.61 33.24 2.70
N SER A 295 6.90 33.51 2.81
CA SER A 295 7.90 32.57 3.35
C SER A 295 7.56 32.06 4.76
N VAL A 296 6.82 32.83 5.57
CA VAL A 296 6.41 32.41 6.91
C VAL A 296 5.29 31.38 6.83
N ALA A 297 4.31 31.60 5.96
CA ALA A 297 3.24 30.62 5.71
C ALA A 297 3.78 29.32 5.10
N VAL A 298 4.69 29.41 4.14
CA VAL A 298 5.35 28.24 3.52
C VAL A 298 6.12 27.44 4.57
N HIS A 299 6.91 28.09 5.42
CA HIS A 299 7.66 27.41 6.49
C HIS A 299 6.74 26.69 7.49
N ALA A 300 5.65 27.33 7.91
CA ALA A 300 4.67 26.73 8.82
C ALA A 300 3.93 25.53 8.20
N ALA A 301 3.55 25.63 6.92
CA ALA A 301 2.92 24.54 6.17
C ALA A 301 3.86 23.34 6.02
N LEU A 302 5.13 23.61 5.71
CA LEU A 302 6.17 22.59 5.59
C LEU A 302 6.39 21.81 6.89
N ARG A 303 6.53 22.54 8.01
CA ARG A 303 6.66 21.92 9.33
C ARG A 303 5.50 20.98 9.62
N THR A 304 4.28 21.41 9.30
CA THR A 304 3.06 20.63 9.53
C THR A 304 3.04 19.36 8.68
N ARG A 305 3.31 19.47 7.38
CA ARG A 305 3.33 18.34 6.45
C ARG A 305 4.38 17.30 6.80
N VAL A 306 5.62 17.73 7.07
CA VAL A 306 6.70 16.81 7.48
C VAL A 306 6.34 16.05 8.75
N LEU A 307 5.72 16.72 9.75
CA LEU A 307 5.27 16.07 10.98
C LEU A 307 4.14 15.07 10.74
N VAL A 308 3.14 15.43 9.93
CA VAL A 308 1.98 14.58 9.65
C VAL A 308 2.39 13.34 8.85
N ASP A 309 3.24 13.48 7.84
CA ASP A 309 3.72 12.36 7.04
C ASP A 309 4.61 11.42 7.87
N ALA A 310 5.43 11.98 8.78
CA ALA A 310 6.29 11.22 9.67
C ALA A 310 5.53 10.38 10.72
N LEU A 311 4.20 10.55 10.87
CA LEU A 311 3.36 9.65 11.68
C LEU A 311 3.16 8.28 11.01
N ALA A 312 3.15 8.24 9.68
CA ALA A 312 2.87 7.03 8.92
C ALA A 312 4.15 6.24 8.64
N GLU A 313 5.22 6.92 8.24
CA GLU A 313 6.51 6.32 7.88
C GLU A 313 7.65 7.35 8.01
N PRO A 314 8.91 6.91 8.14
CA PRO A 314 10.06 7.83 8.14
C PRO A 314 10.08 8.73 6.89
N VAL A 315 10.31 10.03 7.07
CA VAL A 315 10.27 11.05 6.00
C VAL A 315 11.68 11.34 5.50
N SER A 316 11.94 11.18 4.20
CA SER A 316 13.25 11.54 3.64
C SER A 316 13.42 13.06 3.50
N LEU A 317 14.67 13.56 3.45
CA LEU A 317 14.95 14.96 3.11
C LEU A 317 14.39 15.35 1.73
N ARG A 318 14.26 14.38 0.83
CA ARG A 318 13.64 14.55 -0.48
C ARG A 318 12.14 14.79 -0.38
N GLN A 319 11.44 14.07 0.50
CA GLN A 319 10.02 14.29 0.78
C GLN A 319 9.79 15.70 1.38
N ALA A 320 10.70 16.17 2.24
CA ALA A 320 10.66 17.55 2.73
C ALA A 320 10.85 18.59 1.60
N LEU A 321 11.80 18.36 0.67
CA LEU A 321 11.95 19.18 -0.54
C LEU A 321 10.69 19.14 -1.41
N TRP A 322 10.04 18.00 -1.53
CA TRP A 322 8.81 17.83 -2.30
C TRP A 322 7.68 18.70 -1.74
N HIS A 323 7.47 18.70 -0.43
CA HIS A 323 6.51 19.59 0.20
C HIS A 323 6.83 21.07 -0.10
N ALA A 324 8.10 21.47 -0.10
CA ALA A 324 8.48 22.86 -0.35
C ALA A 324 8.14 23.31 -1.77
N VAL A 325 8.28 22.41 -2.75
CA VAL A 325 7.86 22.66 -4.13
C VAL A 325 6.33 22.71 -4.25
N ASP A 326 5.60 21.87 -3.51
CA ASP A 326 4.13 21.88 -3.55
C ASP A 326 3.55 23.17 -2.92
N GLU A 327 4.15 23.65 -1.82
CA GLU A 327 3.79 24.93 -1.17
C GLU A 327 4.22 26.15 -2.01
N SER A 328 5.30 26.02 -2.80
CA SER A 328 5.79 27.10 -3.65
C SER A 328 6.19 26.58 -5.04
N PRO A 329 5.19 26.35 -5.94
CA PRO A 329 5.43 25.74 -7.25
C PRO A 329 6.36 26.54 -8.17
N PHE A 330 6.53 27.83 -7.88
CA PHE A 330 7.36 28.76 -8.65
C PHE A 330 8.73 29.03 -8.00
N ALA A 331 9.01 28.44 -6.83
CA ALA A 331 10.31 28.57 -6.19
C ALA A 331 11.40 27.87 -7.01
N THR A 332 12.57 28.48 -7.10
CA THR A 332 13.73 27.79 -7.67
C THR A 332 14.11 26.61 -6.77
N ARG A 333 14.82 25.60 -7.30
CA ARG A 333 15.28 24.44 -6.52
C ARG A 333 16.08 24.86 -5.28
N GLN A 334 16.91 25.90 -5.40
CA GLN A 334 17.68 26.44 -4.28
C GLN A 334 16.76 27.07 -3.22
N GLN A 335 15.71 27.77 -3.63
CA GLN A 335 14.72 28.37 -2.72
C GLN A 335 13.86 27.30 -2.03
N ALA A 336 13.36 26.32 -2.77
CA ALA A 336 12.58 25.20 -2.23
C ALA A 336 13.42 24.36 -1.26
N TRP A 337 14.69 24.12 -1.58
CA TRP A 337 15.61 23.42 -0.66
C TRP A 337 15.89 24.24 0.60
N ALA A 338 16.12 25.55 0.47
CA ALA A 338 16.32 26.41 1.63
C ALA A 338 15.13 26.37 2.60
N ASP A 339 13.90 26.38 2.07
CA ASP A 339 12.68 26.27 2.89
C ASP A 339 12.56 24.90 3.57
N ALA A 340 12.79 23.81 2.81
CA ALA A 340 12.76 22.46 3.35
C ALA A 340 13.81 22.26 4.46
N ALA A 341 15.06 22.66 4.20
CA ALA A 341 16.14 22.58 5.19
C ALA A 341 15.83 23.43 6.43
N ALA A 342 15.28 24.64 6.26
CA ALA A 342 14.87 25.48 7.37
C ALA A 342 13.73 24.87 8.20
N ALA A 343 12.76 24.20 7.57
CA ALA A 343 11.68 23.50 8.27
C ALA A 343 12.22 22.30 9.06
N VAL A 344 13.08 21.48 8.45
CA VAL A 344 13.70 20.31 9.09
C VAL A 344 14.59 20.71 10.27
N ARG A 345 15.47 21.71 10.10
CA ARG A 345 16.29 22.23 11.22
C ARG A 345 15.43 22.71 12.38
N SER A 346 14.33 23.40 12.06
CA SER A 346 13.42 23.94 13.07
C SER A 346 12.66 22.84 13.81
N LEU A 347 12.19 21.78 13.13
CA LEU A 347 11.54 20.63 13.76
C LEU A 347 12.50 19.84 14.66
N ALA A 348 13.75 19.67 14.23
CA ALA A 348 14.77 18.99 15.01
C ALA A 348 15.21 19.80 16.23
N ALA A 349 15.34 21.13 16.09
CA ALA A 349 15.63 22.03 17.22
C ALA A 349 14.52 22.01 18.29
N ASP A 350 13.26 21.82 17.88
CA ASP A 350 12.13 21.62 18.79
C ASP A 350 12.09 20.19 19.40
N GLY A 351 13.04 19.32 19.03
CA GLY A 351 13.13 17.94 19.47
C GLY A 351 12.00 17.06 18.95
N LEU A 352 11.39 17.40 17.81
CA LEU A 352 10.24 16.68 17.24
C LEU A 352 10.65 15.58 16.25
N ILE A 353 11.79 15.74 15.57
CA ILE A 353 12.31 14.76 14.63
C ILE A 353 13.79 14.46 14.90
N THR A 354 14.23 13.28 14.51
CA THR A 354 15.65 12.88 14.53
C THR A 354 16.00 12.07 13.28
N LEU A 355 17.29 11.81 13.05
CA LEU A 355 17.76 10.96 11.97
C LEU A 355 17.66 9.46 12.33
N ALA A 356 17.25 8.66 11.36
CA ALA A 356 17.22 7.20 11.44
C ALA A 356 17.95 6.55 10.26
N ASP A 357 18.47 5.34 10.48
CA ASP A 357 19.05 4.47 9.45
C ASP A 357 17.96 3.63 8.77
N GLU A 358 18.12 3.38 7.47
CA GLU A 358 17.12 2.86 6.51
C GLU A 358 16.59 1.45 6.86
N THR A 359 17.30 0.70 7.72
CA THR A 359 17.09 -0.74 7.87
C THR A 359 16.27 -1.18 9.08
N THR A 360 16.12 -0.35 10.11
CA THR A 360 15.49 -0.78 11.38
C THR A 360 14.44 0.18 11.93
N GLY A 361 14.43 1.46 11.52
CA GLY A 361 13.60 2.48 12.16
C GLY A 361 14.03 2.83 13.59
N ASP A 362 15.16 2.29 14.05
CA ASP A 362 15.74 2.62 15.34
C ASP A 362 16.52 3.94 15.26
N ALA A 363 16.24 4.84 16.20
CA ALA A 363 17.08 6.01 16.43
C ALA A 363 18.48 5.53 16.85
N THR A 364 19.50 5.90 16.08
CA THR A 364 20.89 5.62 16.50
C THR A 364 21.24 6.62 17.58
N PRO A 365 21.53 6.23 18.84
CA PRO A 365 21.90 7.17 19.87
C PRO A 365 23.32 7.66 19.59
N LEU A 366 23.43 8.67 18.74
CA LEU A 366 24.65 9.44 18.57
C LEU A 366 24.65 10.54 19.63
N ALA A 367 25.79 10.76 20.27
CA ALA A 367 25.91 11.77 21.33
C ALA A 367 25.60 13.20 20.84
N ASP A 368 25.56 13.43 19.51
CA ASP A 368 25.31 14.72 18.85
C ASP A 368 24.37 14.59 17.61
N GLU A 369 23.18 13.99 17.76
CA GLU A 369 22.19 13.80 16.68
C GLU A 369 21.84 15.08 15.89
N GLN A 370 21.73 16.22 16.58
CA GLN A 370 21.45 17.51 15.94
C GLN A 370 22.62 18.02 15.10
N GLU A 371 23.86 17.80 15.54
CA GLU A 371 25.05 18.20 14.79
C GLU A 371 25.20 17.34 13.53
N HIS A 372 24.90 16.05 13.65
CA HIS A 372 24.88 15.14 12.51
C HIS A 372 23.82 15.52 11.47
N LEU A 373 22.59 15.82 11.90
CA LEU A 373 21.54 16.31 10.99
C LEU A 373 21.94 17.61 10.28
N ASN A 374 22.50 18.56 11.02
CA ASN A 374 22.97 19.82 10.43
C ASN A 374 24.06 19.57 9.39
N ALA A 375 25.04 18.69 9.66
CA ALA A 375 26.08 18.34 8.72
C ALA A 375 25.55 17.69 7.43
N VAL A 376 24.53 16.83 7.54
CA VAL A 376 23.89 16.23 6.36
C VAL A 376 23.14 17.30 5.55
N LEU A 377 22.36 18.16 6.21
CA LEU A 377 21.67 19.26 5.55
C LEU A 377 22.63 20.23 4.85
N ASP A 378 23.77 20.54 5.46
CA ASP A 378 24.79 21.42 4.88
C ASP A 378 25.44 20.80 3.64
N THR A 379 25.71 19.49 3.67
CA THR A 379 26.24 18.73 2.52
C THR A 379 25.28 18.77 1.33
N VAL A 380 24.01 18.48 1.59
CA VAL A 380 22.95 18.50 0.56
C VAL A 380 22.75 19.92 0.04
N THR A 381 22.83 20.93 0.89
CA THR A 381 22.75 22.35 0.50
C THR A 381 23.85 22.72 -0.47
N ALA A 382 25.11 22.39 -0.15
CA ALA A 382 26.25 22.69 -1.01
C ALA A 382 26.12 22.04 -2.40
N GLU A 383 25.59 20.82 -2.46
CA GLU A 383 25.37 20.12 -3.73
C GLU A 383 24.23 20.78 -4.54
N VAL A 384 23.13 21.17 -3.91
CA VAL A 384 22.02 21.88 -4.58
C VAL A 384 22.48 23.25 -5.11
N GLU A 385 23.30 23.99 -4.35
CA GLU A 385 23.85 25.29 -4.76
C GLU A 385 24.77 25.19 -5.98
N GLN A 386 25.49 24.08 -6.13
CA GLN A 386 26.33 23.80 -7.30
C GLN A 386 25.52 23.31 -8.52
N GLY A 387 24.20 23.25 -8.43
CA GLY A 387 23.32 22.68 -9.46
C GLY A 387 23.39 21.15 -9.52
N GLY A 388 24.00 20.52 -8.53
CA GLY A 388 24.10 19.07 -8.35
C GLY A 388 22.76 18.42 -7.98
N ARG A 389 22.75 17.09 -8.01
CA ARG A 389 21.59 16.28 -7.66
C ARG A 389 22.00 15.31 -6.56
N PRO A 390 21.70 15.66 -5.29
CA PRO A 390 21.95 14.77 -4.17
C PRO A 390 21.40 13.39 -4.46
N ALA A 391 22.17 12.35 -4.14
CA ALA A 391 21.72 10.98 -4.21
C ALA A 391 20.68 10.76 -3.10
N TRP A 392 19.43 11.14 -3.37
CA TRP A 392 18.32 11.11 -2.40
C TRP A 392 17.87 9.69 -2.04
N THR A 393 18.38 8.68 -2.75
CA THR A 393 17.98 7.27 -2.64
C THR A 393 18.69 6.53 -1.52
N GLU A 394 19.75 7.10 -0.94
CA GLU A 394 20.54 6.48 0.14
C GLU A 394 20.74 7.51 1.27
N GLY A 395 19.64 7.81 1.98
CA GLY A 395 19.62 8.56 3.26
C GLY A 395 19.42 10.09 3.17
N PRO A 396 19.20 10.78 4.32
CA PRO A 396 18.85 10.26 5.65
C PRO A 396 17.32 10.36 5.92
N TRP A 397 16.82 9.52 6.83
CA TRP A 397 15.39 9.44 7.15
C TRP A 397 15.07 10.20 8.44
N LEU A 398 14.00 10.98 8.43
CA LEU A 398 13.49 11.71 9.58
C LEU A 398 12.42 10.87 10.27
N THR A 399 12.61 10.54 11.53
CA THR A 399 11.61 9.85 12.35
C THR A 399 11.12 10.76 13.46
N LEU A 400 9.87 10.56 13.89
CA LEU A 400 9.32 11.30 15.02
C LEU A 400 9.96 10.84 16.32
N THR A 401 10.36 11.80 17.15
CA THR A 401 10.61 11.54 18.57
C THR A 401 9.28 11.32 19.30
N GLY A 402 9.32 10.93 20.58
CA GLY A 402 8.10 10.86 21.41
C GLY A 402 7.34 12.20 21.47
N ASN A 403 8.05 13.33 21.51
CA ASN A 403 7.45 14.67 21.46
C ASN A 403 6.88 14.96 20.06
N GLY A 404 7.57 14.53 19.00
CA GLY A 404 7.13 14.59 17.62
C GLY A 404 5.81 13.89 17.39
N GLN A 405 5.67 12.64 17.87
CA GLN A 405 4.44 11.86 17.77
C GLN A 405 3.26 12.57 18.44
N GLN A 406 3.48 13.16 19.61
CA GLN A 406 2.44 13.90 20.34
C GLN A 406 2.04 15.19 19.59
N ALA A 407 3.00 15.95 19.05
CA ALA A 407 2.74 17.17 18.30
C ALA A 407 2.04 16.88 16.96
N ALA A 408 2.54 15.90 16.21
CA ALA A 408 1.97 15.50 14.93
C ALA A 408 0.54 14.97 15.08
N SER A 409 0.24 14.20 16.14
CA SER A 409 -1.11 13.69 16.42
C SER A 409 -2.14 14.81 16.72
N GLN A 410 -1.68 15.99 17.14
CA GLN A 410 -2.54 17.16 17.38
C GLN A 410 -2.77 17.99 16.11
N LEU A 411 -1.81 17.95 15.17
CA LEU A 411 -1.85 18.66 13.89
C LEU A 411 -2.51 17.85 12.78
N ALA A 412 -2.40 16.53 12.83
CA ALA A 412 -3.14 15.65 11.95
C ALA A 412 -4.62 16.02 12.08
N PRO A 413 -5.36 16.19 10.96
CA PRO A 413 -6.77 16.49 11.02
C PRO A 413 -7.40 15.50 12.00
N HIS A 414 -8.07 16.02 13.04
CA HIS A 414 -9.00 15.19 13.80
C HIS A 414 -9.77 14.39 12.76
N PRO A 415 -9.86 13.06 12.87
CA PRO A 415 -10.66 12.30 11.94
C PRO A 415 -12.06 12.89 12.06
N GLU A 416 -12.43 13.74 11.10
CA GLU A 416 -13.78 14.22 10.97
C GLU A 416 -14.60 12.95 10.96
N ARG A 417 -15.56 12.91 11.88
CA ARG A 417 -16.42 11.76 12.07
C ARG A 417 -16.84 11.25 10.69
N PRO A 418 -16.57 9.98 10.36
CA PRO A 418 -17.31 9.32 9.31
C PRO A 418 -18.78 9.54 9.63
N SER A 419 -19.55 10.04 8.66
CA SER A 419 -21.00 10.08 8.77
C SER A 419 -21.47 8.69 9.24
N ALA A 420 -21.94 8.64 10.49
CA ALA A 420 -22.63 7.52 11.13
C ALA A 420 -22.18 6.08 10.74
N ARG A 421 -20.89 5.73 10.83
CA ARG A 421 -20.50 4.29 10.82
C ARG A 421 -19.11 4.02 11.42
N ARG A 422 -18.97 4.19 12.74
CA ARG A 422 -18.05 3.41 13.61
C ARG A 422 -18.19 3.87 15.06
N ARG A 423 -19.19 3.33 15.74
CA ARG A 423 -19.37 3.45 17.19
C ARG A 423 -18.40 2.49 17.89
N ARG A 424 -17.74 3.00 18.93
CA ARG A 424 -17.52 2.35 20.23
C ARG A 424 -16.93 0.93 20.21
N ARG A 425 -15.64 0.82 20.56
CA ARG A 425 -15.12 0.08 21.72
C ARG A 425 -13.59 -0.03 21.65
N LEU A 426 -12.89 0.95 22.22
CA LEU A 426 -11.48 0.82 22.66
C LEU A 426 -11.36 1.44 24.07
N HIS A 427 -12.14 0.90 24.99
CA HIS A 427 -11.90 1.00 26.43
C HIS A 427 -11.74 -0.42 26.96
N ALA A 428 -10.55 -1.00 26.80
CA ALA A 428 -10.01 -2.11 27.60
C ALA A 428 -8.66 -2.57 27.02
N ALA A 429 -7.58 -1.84 27.30
CA ALA A 429 -6.22 -2.40 27.41
C ALA A 429 -5.21 -1.33 27.88
N ALA A 430 -5.63 -0.47 28.81
CA ALA A 430 -4.69 0.23 29.67
C ALA A 430 -4.62 -0.56 30.98
N ALA A 431 -3.84 -1.65 30.99
CA ALA A 431 -3.25 -2.29 32.18
C ALA A 431 -2.62 -3.65 31.79
N GLY A 432 -1.29 -3.73 31.78
CA GLY A 432 -0.56 -5.00 31.63
C GLY A 432 0.83 -4.85 31.02
N ARG A 433 1.77 -4.29 31.79
CA ARG A 433 3.20 -4.19 31.45
C ARG A 433 3.85 -5.59 31.44
N SER A 434 4.69 -5.91 30.46
CA SER A 434 6.17 -5.97 30.59
C SER A 434 6.84 -6.94 29.59
N ALA A 435 7.99 -6.47 29.07
CA ALA A 435 9.18 -7.20 28.61
C ALA A 435 9.30 -7.66 27.14
N ARG A 436 10.14 -6.90 26.40
CA ARG A 436 11.25 -7.32 25.49
C ARG A 436 11.05 -8.57 24.62
N SER A 437 10.98 -8.37 23.30
CA SER A 437 12.11 -8.61 22.35
C SER A 437 11.68 -8.23 20.93
N ASP A 438 12.63 -7.67 20.18
CA ASP A 438 12.51 -7.16 18.81
C ASP A 438 11.79 -8.08 17.83
N SER A 439 10.88 -7.48 17.06
CA SER A 439 10.02 -8.15 16.08
C SER A 439 10.42 -7.86 14.62
N SER A 440 11.63 -7.36 14.38
CA SER A 440 12.15 -7.05 13.04
C SER A 440 13.01 -8.16 12.42
N GLU A 441 13.50 -9.15 13.18
CA GLU A 441 14.36 -10.22 12.64
C GLU A 441 13.64 -11.45 12.07
N ARG A 442 12.30 -11.53 12.13
CA ARG A 442 11.57 -12.76 11.74
C ARG A 442 11.21 -12.91 10.26
N VAL A 443 11.42 -11.88 9.44
CA VAL A 443 11.06 -11.95 8.01
C VAL A 443 12.10 -12.73 7.20
N ASP A 444 13.36 -12.75 7.65
CA ASP A 444 14.44 -13.47 6.96
C ASP A 444 14.62 -14.93 7.45
N GLU A 445 14.07 -15.29 8.62
CA GLU A 445 14.14 -16.67 9.15
C GLU A 445 12.99 -17.58 8.63
N ILE A 446 11.85 -17.01 8.22
CA ILE A 446 10.66 -17.77 7.80
C ILE A 446 10.70 -18.17 6.31
N LEU A 447 11.49 -17.49 5.47
CA LEU A 447 11.60 -17.83 4.05
C LEU A 447 12.63 -18.95 3.76
N ALA A 448 13.39 -19.40 4.76
CA ALA A 448 14.45 -20.39 4.60
C ALA A 448 14.17 -21.76 5.24
N ASN A 449 13.17 -21.92 6.11
CA ASN A 449 12.93 -23.20 6.80
C ASN A 449 11.44 -23.53 6.92
N GLU A 450 10.89 -24.25 5.94
CA GLU A 450 9.81 -25.22 6.19
C GLU A 450 9.74 -26.23 5.03
N VAL A 451 10.79 -27.05 4.92
CA VAL A 451 10.70 -28.40 4.36
C VAL A 451 10.30 -29.31 5.51
N TRP A 452 9.05 -29.75 5.56
CA TRP A 452 8.67 -30.93 6.32
C TRP A 452 7.81 -31.84 5.46
N LYS A 453 8.15 -33.13 5.51
CA LYS A 453 7.52 -34.26 4.82
C LYS A 453 6.13 -34.54 5.34
#